data_AF-A0A7V7WGH4-F1
#
_entry.id   AF-A0A7V7WGH4-F1
#
_cell.length_a   1.000
_cell.length_b   1.000
_cell.length_c   1.000
_cell.angle_alpha   90.00
_cell.angle_beta   90.00
_cell.angle_gamma   90.00
#
_symmetry.space_group_name_H-M   'P 1'
#
loop_
_entity.id
_entity.type
_entity.pdbx_description
1 polymer ?
#
loop_
_entity_poly.entity_id
_entity_poly.type
_entity_poly.pdbx_seq_one_letter_code
_entity_poly.pdbx_strand_id
1 'polypeptide(L)' 'MKIKERKEQLIRQINEIKDEHALEMLEESLSYFTNQSKDITDGLSPADLKDLETLVNEPDDKDVVSLEEYRKATARWRTK' A
#
# COMPACT_ATOMS: atom_id res chain seq x y z
N MET A 1 11.00 25.39 10.52
CA MET A 1 11.51 24.67 11.70
C MET A 1 12.71 23.84 11.27
N LYS A 2 13.85 23.94 11.94
CA LYS A 2 15.05 23.20 11.52
C LYS A 2 14.85 21.71 11.85
N ILE A 3 15.37 20.82 11.00
CA ILE A 3 15.24 19.36 11.13
C ILE A 3 15.67 18.89 12.54
N LYS A 4 16.72 19.51 13.09
CA LYS A 4 17.23 19.23 14.43
C LYS A 4 16.21 19.54 15.53
N GLU A 5 15.55 20.69 15.44
CA GLU A 5 14.52 21.14 16.40
C GLU A 5 13.29 20.20 16.36
N ARG A 6 12.92 19.72 15.16
CA ARG A 6 11.83 18.75 15.00
C ARG A 6 12.16 17.41 15.66
N LYS A 7 13.39 16.92 15.47
CA LYS A 7 13.82 15.65 16.06
C LYS A 7 13.80 15.69 17.59
N GLU A 8 14.30 16.76 18.18
CA GLU A 8 14.30 16.95 19.63
C GLU A 8 12.87 17.04 20.20
N GLN A 9 11.94 17.64 19.46
CA GLN A 9 10.53 17.70 19.86
C GLN A 9 9.87 16.31 19.84
N LEU A 10 10.12 15.50 18.81
CA LEU A 10 9.58 14.14 18.70
C LEU A 10 10.11 13.24 19.81
N ILE A 11 11.40 13.33 20.13
CA ILE A 11 12.00 12.56 21.25
C ILE A 11 11.31 12.89 22.57
N ARG A 12 11.04 14.18 22.84
CA ARG A 12 10.29 14.57 24.04
C ARG A 12 8.89 13.97 24.07
N GLN A 13 8.15 14.05 22.96
CA GLN A 13 6.80 13.51 22.86
C GLN A 13 6.77 12.00 23.08
N ILE A 14 7.73 11.26 22.52
CA ILE A 14 7.84 9.80 22.71
C ILE A 14 8.14 9.46 24.17
N ASN A 15 9.06 10.20 24.81
CA ASN A 15 9.40 9.99 26.22
C ASN A 15 8.27 10.29 27.20
N GLU A 16 7.27 11.08 26.78
CA GLU A 16 6.09 11.40 27.59
C GLU A 16 4.99 10.33 27.49
N ILE A 17 5.08 9.41 26.52
CA ILE A 17 4.15 8.29 26.37
C ILE A 17 4.45 7.27 27.48
N LYS A 18 3.45 7.02 28.33
CA LYS A 18 3.50 6.02 29.41
C LYS A 18 2.77 4.72 29.07
N ASP A 19 2.06 4.72 27.95
CA ASP A 19 1.32 3.57 27.46
C ASP A 19 2.24 2.69 26.61
N GLU A 20 2.51 1.48 27.12
CA GLU A 20 3.40 0.50 26.48
C GLU A 20 2.86 0.03 25.13
N HIS A 21 1.53 -0.10 24.99
CA HIS A 21 0.89 -0.49 23.73
C HIS A 21 1.04 0.62 22.68
N ALA A 22 0.94 1.89 23.09
CA ALA A 22 1.16 3.01 22.19
C ALA A 22 2.63 3.09 21.69
N LEU A 23 3.58 2.70 22.53
CA LEU A 23 5.00 2.59 22.15
C LEU A 23 5.24 1.42 21.18
N GLU A 24 4.61 0.27 21.42
CA GLU A 24 4.70 -0.91 20.55
C GLU A 24 4.18 -0.62 19.14
N MET A 25 3.01 0.04 19.03
CA MET A 25 2.47 0.48 17.73
C MET A 25 3.39 1.46 16.98
N LEU A 26 4.06 2.36 17.72
CA LEU A 26 5.03 3.30 17.15
C LEU A 26 6.28 2.56 16.65
N GLU A 27 6.76 1.56 17.38
CA GLU A 27 7.89 0.74 17.00
C GLU A 27 7.60 -0.06 15.73
N GLU A 28 6.45 -0.72 15.65
CA GLU A 28 6.02 -1.46 14.45
C GLU A 28 5.93 -0.54 13.22
N SER A 29 5.33 0.64 13.39
CA SER A 29 5.21 1.63 12.32
C SER A 29 6.59 2.09 11.85
N LEU A 30 7.49 2.42 12.78
CA LEU A 30 8.86 2.83 12.45
C LEU A 30 9.64 1.70 11.77
N SER A 31 9.49 0.46 12.23
CA SER A 31 10.10 -0.72 11.62
C SER A 31 9.63 -0.92 10.18
N TYR A 32 8.34 -0.76 9.91
CA TYR A 32 7.79 -0.81 8.55
C TYR A 32 8.41 0.27 7.66
N PHE A 33 8.41 1.54 8.09
CA PHE A 33 8.94 2.63 7.27
C PHE A 33 10.48 2.62 7.11
N THR A 34 11.21 2.12 8.10
CA THR A 34 12.69 1.99 8.00
C THR A 34 13.11 0.83 7.11
N ASN A 35 12.32 -0.25 7.06
CA ASN A 35 12.58 -1.39 6.18
C ASN A 35 12.04 -1.19 4.75
N GLN A 36 11.08 -0.27 4.55
CA GLN A 36 10.59 0.15 3.23
C GLN A 36 11.49 1.19 2.54
N SER A 37 12.79 0.93 2.46
CA SER A 37 13.70 1.72 1.62
C SER A 37 13.45 1.57 0.11
N LYS A 38 12.42 0.83 -0.29
CA LYS A 38 11.93 0.73 -1.66
C LYS A 38 10.47 1.13 -1.70
N ASP A 39 10.18 2.22 -2.39
CA ASP A 39 8.84 2.52 -2.86
C ASP A 39 8.34 1.31 -3.66
N ILE A 40 7.05 0.99 -3.54
CA ILE A 40 6.42 -0.07 -4.34
C ILE A 40 6.56 0.20 -5.84
N THR A 41 6.78 1.47 -6.21
CA THR A 41 7.03 1.90 -7.58
C THR A 41 8.51 1.85 -8.00
N ASP A 42 9.46 1.71 -7.07
CA ASP A 42 10.90 1.75 -7.39
C ASP A 42 11.35 0.58 -8.27
N GLY A 43 10.57 -0.50 -8.31
CA GLY A 43 10.81 -1.67 -9.17
C GLY A 43 10.10 -1.63 -10.52
N LEU A 44 9.31 -0.59 -10.79
CA LEU A 44 8.44 -0.52 -11.97
C LEU A 44 9.12 0.23 -13.12
N SER A 45 8.96 -0.28 -14.33
CA SER A 45 9.37 0.46 -15.52
C SER A 45 8.41 1.64 -15.78
N PRO A 46 8.81 2.65 -16.58
CA PRO A 46 7.90 3.71 -17.00
C PRO A 46 6.64 3.20 -17.73
N ALA A 47 6.72 2.04 -18.37
CA ALA A 47 5.56 1.41 -19.00
C ALA A 47 4.60 0.86 -17.94
N ASP A 48 5.11 0.14 -16.94
CA ASP A 48 4.28 -0.42 -15.87
C ASP A 48 3.60 0.67 -15.04
N LEU A 49 4.29 1.80 -14.82
CA LEU A 49 3.71 2.97 -14.14
C LEU A 49 2.55 3.57 -14.93
N LYS A 50 2.70 3.65 -16.26
CA LYS A 50 1.64 4.16 -17.14
C LYS A 50 0.45 3.21 -17.21
N ASP A 51 0.70 1.91 -17.18
CA ASP A 51 -0.36 0.90 -17.16
C ASP A 51 -1.14 0.96 -15.84
N LEU A 52 -0.45 1.13 -14.71
CA LEU A 52 -1.09 1.35 -13.41
C LEU A 52 -1.93 2.63 -13.38
N GLU A 53 -1.40 3.74 -13.90
CA GLU A 53 -2.16 5.00 -14.02
C GLU A 53 -3.40 4.80 -14.88
N THR A 54 -3.31 4.01 -15.95
CA THR A 54 -4.46 3.69 -16.80
C THR A 54 -5.49 2.88 -16.01
N LEU A 55 -5.07 1.80 -15.34
CA LEU A 55 -5.95 0.92 -14.56
C LEU A 55 -6.69 1.65 -13.43
N VAL A 56 -6.03 2.57 -12.73
CA VAL A 56 -6.65 3.35 -11.65
C VAL A 56 -7.73 4.30 -12.17
N ASN A 57 -7.63 4.72 -13.43
CA ASN A 57 -8.59 5.62 -14.07
C ASN A 57 -9.65 4.88 -14.89
N GLU A 58 -9.63 3.55 -14.91
CA GLU A 58 -10.66 2.75 -15.57
C GLU A 58 -11.95 2.76 -14.75
N PRO A 59 -13.11 2.80 -15.41
CA PRO A 59 -14.37 2.80 -14.70
C PRO A 59 -14.60 1.42 -14.07
N ASP A 60 -15.17 1.41 -12.86
CA ASP A 60 -15.34 0.21 -12.02
C ASP A 60 -16.11 -0.93 -12.72
N ASP A 61 -16.91 -0.60 -13.74
CA ASP A 61 -17.74 -1.53 -14.51
C ASP A 61 -17.04 -2.11 -15.74
N LYS A 62 -15.85 -1.63 -16.11
CA LYS A 62 -15.14 -2.03 -17.34
C LYS A 62 -14.86 -3.54 -17.38
N ASP A 63 -14.49 -4.12 -16.24
CA ASP A 63 -14.17 -5.55 -16.11
C ASP A 63 -15.28 -6.35 -15.39
N VAL A 64 -16.44 -5.73 -15.16
CA VAL A 64 -17.59 -6.41 -14.59
C VAL A 64 -18.26 -7.25 -15.67
N VAL A 65 -17.98 -8.55 -15.65
CA VAL A 65 -18.69 -9.52 -16.48
C VAL A 65 -19.96 -9.99 -15.79
N SER A 66 -21.00 -10.24 -16.59
CA SER A 66 -22.21 -10.88 -16.08
C SER A 66 -21.92 -12.31 -15.60
N LEU A 67 -22.76 -12.83 -14.71
CA LEU A 67 -22.66 -14.21 -14.24
C LEU A 67 -22.76 -15.22 -15.40
N GLU A 68 -23.51 -14.88 -16.45
CA GLU A 68 -23.64 -15.72 -17.64
C GLU A 68 -22.34 -15.76 -18.46
N GLU A 69 -21.69 -14.61 -18.66
CA GLU A 69 -20.38 -14.50 -19.34
C GLU A 69 -19.29 -15.23 -18.56
N TYR A 70 -19.25 -15.06 -17.24
CA TYR A 70 -18.36 -15.81 -16.37
C TYR A 70 -18.56 -17.33 -16.51
N ARG A 71 -19.82 -17.79 -16.49
CA ARG A 71 -20.15 -19.22 -16.68
C ARG A 71 -19.74 -19.75 -18.05
N LYS A 72 -19.92 -18.96 -19.12
CA LYS A 72 -19.48 -19.32 -20.48
C LYS A 72 -17.96 -19.38 -20.58
N ALA A 73 -17.25 -18.39 -20.04
CA ALA A 73 -15.79 -18.33 -20.06
C ALA A 73 -15.15 -19.50 -19.28
N THR A 74 -15.74 -19.87 -18.14
CA THR A 74 -15.24 -20.96 -17.29
C THR A 74 -15.77 -22.34 -17.66
N ALA A 75 -16.71 -22.46 -18.61
CA ALA A 75 -17.29 -23.73 -19.04
C ALA A 75 -16.24 -24.71 -19.58
N ARG A 76 -15.23 -24.22 -20.31
CA ARG A 76 -14.14 -25.03 -20.88
C ARG A 76 -13.25 -25.68 -19.83
N TRP A 77 -13.21 -25.13 -18.61
CA TRP A 77 -12.44 -25.69 -17.50
C TRP A 77 -13.24 -26.69 -16.66
N ARG A 78 -14.56 -26.77 -16.88
CA ARG A 78 -15.47 -27.68 -16.19
C ARG A 78 -15.70 -29.00 -16.93
N THR A 79 -15.30 -29.09 -18.20
CA THR A 79 -15.32 -30.34 -18.97
C THR A 79 -14.07 -31.15 -18.66
N LYS A 80 -14.16 -32.06 -17.69
CA LYS A 80 -13.36 -33.29 -17.63
C LYS A 80 -14.13 -34.42 -18.31
#